data_AF-A0A660UX01-F1
#
_entry.id   AF-A0A660UX01-F1
#
_cell.length_a   1.000
_cell.length_b   1.000
_cell.length_c   1.000
_cell.angle_alpha   90.00
_cell.angle_beta   90.00
_cell.angle_gamma   90.00
#
_symmetry.space_group_name_H-M   'P 1'
#
loop_
_entity.id
_entity.type
_entity.pdbx_description
1 polymer ?
#
loop_
_entity_poly.entity_id
_entity_poly.type
_entity_poly.pdbx_seq_one_letter_code
_entity_poly.pdbx_strand_id
1 'polypeptide(L)'
;IAMIPIILNLKSMGVPVDLFWWSLALGVGFGGNATPIGSTANIVVVSKSEQTDEPITFAIWLKSGMITMLITCTIASAALVVLNALLSR
;
A
#
# COMPACT_ATOMS: atom_id res chain seq x y z
N ILE A 1 7.16 4.81 -8.19
CA ILE A 1 7.91 5.37 -9.35
C ILE A 1 7.92 4.40 -10.52
N ALA A 2 8.31 3.12 -10.35
CA ALA A 2 8.37 2.15 -11.44
C ALA A 2 7.06 1.98 -12.25
N MET A 3 5.90 2.10 -11.60
CA MET A 3 4.58 1.92 -12.25
C MET A 3 4.04 3.17 -12.95
N ILE A 4 4.63 4.35 -12.71
CA ILE A 4 4.15 5.60 -13.30
C ILE A 4 4.26 5.58 -14.83
N PRO A 5 5.40 5.19 -15.45
CA PRO A 5 5.51 5.10 -16.91
C PRO A 5 4.51 4.14 -17.53
N ILE A 6 4.15 3.05 -16.84
CA ILE A 6 3.17 2.07 -17.31
C ILE A 6 1.79 2.72 -17.38
N ILE A 7 1.38 3.44 -16.33
CA ILE A 7 0.09 4.16 -16.34
C ILE A 7 0.08 5.22 -17.45
N LEU A 8 1.16 5.96 -17.65
CA LEU A 8 1.26 6.94 -18.75
C LEU A 8 1.18 6.29 -20.13
N ASN A 9 1.79 5.12 -20.32
CA ASN A 9 1.71 4.38 -21.57
C ASN A 9 0.28 3.87 -21.84
N LEU A 10 -0.39 3.31 -20.84
CA LEU A 10 -1.80 2.91 -20.94
C LEU A 10 -2.70 4.09 -21.32
N LYS A 11 -2.47 5.26 -20.72
CA LYS A 11 -3.16 6.50 -21.08
C LYS A 11 -2.96 6.86 -22.56
N SER A 12 -1.73 6.72 -23.08
CA SER A 12 -1.44 6.99 -24.50
C SER A 12 -2.14 6.03 -25.46
N MET A 13 -2.51 4.84 -24.99
CA MET A 13 -3.28 3.84 -25.74
C MET A 13 -4.80 4.06 -25.63
N GLY A 14 -5.25 5.13 -24.97
CA GLY A 14 -6.67 5.44 -24.79
C GLY A 14 -7.34 4.70 -23.62
N VAL A 15 -6.57 4.02 -22.77
CA VAL A 15 -7.13 3.36 -21.57
C VAL A 15 -7.46 4.43 -20.52
N PRO A 16 -8.66 4.42 -19.91
CA PRO A 16 -8.96 5.26 -18.76
C PRO A 16 -8.08 4.89 -17.57
N VAL A 17 -7.31 5.84 -17.05
CA VAL A 17 -6.27 5.57 -16.02
C VAL A 17 -6.55 6.19 -14.66
N ASP A 18 -7.63 6.95 -14.50
CA ASP A 18 -7.91 7.67 -13.25
C ASP A 18 -8.02 6.70 -12.06
N LEU A 19 -8.69 5.57 -12.25
CA LEU A 19 -8.77 4.52 -11.24
C LEU A 19 -7.38 3.92 -10.91
N PHE A 20 -6.51 3.77 -11.91
CA PHE A 20 -5.17 3.22 -11.73
C PHE A 20 -4.24 4.14 -10.93
N TRP A 21 -4.40 5.46 -11.08
CA TRP A 21 -3.66 6.42 -10.28
C TRP A 21 -3.99 6.30 -8.79
N TRP A 22 -5.28 6.25 -8.47
CA TRP A 22 -5.73 6.11 -7.08
C TRP A 22 -5.43 4.73 -6.50
N SER A 23 -5.59 3.66 -7.28
CA SER A 23 -5.22 2.32 -6.82
C SER A 23 -3.73 2.19 -6.56
N LEU A 24 -2.88 2.81 -7.39
CA LEU A 24 -1.43 2.81 -7.18
C LEU A 24 -1.04 3.60 -5.93
N ALA A 25 -1.61 4.80 -5.74
CA ALA A 25 -1.31 5.64 -4.58
C ALA A 25 -1.68 4.95 -3.26
N LEU A 26 -2.90 4.41 -3.17
CA LEU A 26 -3.39 3.70 -1.99
C LEU A 26 -2.65 2.36 -1.79
N GLY A 27 -2.44 1.60 -2.87
CA GLY A 27 -1.73 0.33 -2.82
C GLY A 27 -0.29 0.46 -2.33
N VAL A 28 0.44 1.49 -2.77
CA VAL A 28 1.81 1.75 -2.28
C VAL A 28 1.79 2.20 -0.81
N GLY A 29 0.87 3.09 -0.44
CA GLY A 29 0.76 3.60 0.93
C GLY A 29 0.42 2.53 1.96
N PHE A 30 -0.53 1.64 1.65
CA PHE A 30 -0.93 0.55 2.53
C PHE A 30 0.00 -0.66 2.42
N GLY A 31 0.41 -1.01 1.20
CA GLY A 31 1.33 -2.09 0.86
C GLY A 31 2.67 -1.99 1.57
N GLY A 32 3.20 -0.77 1.73
CA GLY A 32 4.47 -0.51 2.42
C GLY A 32 4.50 -0.95 3.90
N ASN A 33 3.37 -1.26 4.51
CA ASN A 33 3.30 -1.70 5.91
C ASN A 33 3.44 -3.22 6.09
N ALA A 34 3.40 -3.99 5.01
CA ALA A 34 3.43 -5.46 5.06
C ALA A 34 4.67 -6.02 5.76
N THR A 35 5.82 -5.35 5.55
CA THR A 35 7.13 -5.79 6.07
C THR A 35 7.86 -4.63 6.76
N PRO A 36 8.81 -4.93 7.65
CA PRO A 36 9.68 -3.92 8.26
C PRO A 36 10.45 -3.05 7.28
N ILE A 37 10.78 -3.57 6.09
CA ILE A 37 11.60 -2.87 5.10
C ILE A 37 10.77 -2.07 4.09
N GLY A 38 9.44 -2.13 4.18
CA GLY A 38 8.55 -1.48 3.21
C GLY A 38 8.51 0.05 3.31
N SER A 39 8.92 0.61 4.45
CA SER A 39 9.08 2.06 4.62
C SER A 39 10.22 2.37 5.59
N THR A 40 10.77 3.60 5.50
CA THR A 40 11.79 4.06 6.45
C THR A 40 11.25 4.17 7.87
N ALA A 41 9.98 4.52 8.04
CA ALA A 41 9.34 4.59 9.35
C ALA A 41 9.27 3.21 10.03
N ASN A 42 8.98 2.15 9.28
CA ASN A 42 8.93 0.79 9.80
C ASN A 42 10.31 0.36 10.33
N ILE A 43 11.37 0.66 9.57
CA ILE A 43 12.75 0.37 9.97
C ILE A 43 13.09 1.12 11.26
N VAL A 44 12.73 2.41 11.36
CA VAL A 44 12.96 3.21 12.57
C VAL A 44 12.26 2.62 13.79
N VAL A 45 11.02 2.14 13.65
CA VAL A 45 10.29 1.49 14.75
C VAL A 45 10.99 0.21 15.18
N VAL A 46 11.42 -0.64 14.24
CA VAL A 46 12.16 -1.86 14.56
C VAL A 46 13.50 -1.53 15.24
N SER A 47 14.29 -0.61 14.70
CA SER A 47 15.56 -0.19 15.31
C SER A 47 15.37 0.44 16.69
N LYS A 48 14.27 1.15 16.93
CA LYS A 48 13.98 1.69 18.26
C LYS A 48 13.58 0.60 19.25
N SER A 49 12.87 -0.44 18.79
CA SER A 49 12.46 -1.57 19.63
C SER A 49 13.63 -2.40 20.13
N GLU A 50 14.78 -2.39 19.45
CA GLU A 50 16.02 -3.04 19.89
C GLU A 50 16.55 -2.51 21.24
N GLN A 51 16.08 -1.33 21.68
CA GLN A 51 16.44 -0.72 22.96
C GLN A 51 15.46 -1.09 24.09
N THR A 52 14.48 -1.97 23.83
CA THR A 52 13.47 -2.41 24.79
C THR A 52 13.70 -3.87 25.20
N ASP A 53 13.06 -4.30 26.29
CA ASP A 53 13.17 -5.70 26.76
C ASP A 53 12.55 -6.72 25.78
N GLU A 54 11.63 -6.28 24.91
CA GLU A 54 10.97 -7.13 23.90
C GLU A 54 11.09 -6.51 22.48
N PRO A 55 12.21 -6.75 21.77
CA PRO A 55 12.42 -6.21 20.44
C PRO A 55 11.48 -6.83 19.40
N ILE A 56 11.05 -6.00 18.44
CA ILE A 56 10.18 -6.44 17.36
C ILE A 56 10.99 -7.24 16.35
N THR A 57 10.74 -8.55 16.29
CA THR A 57 11.34 -9.41 15.26
C THR A 57 10.64 -9.25 13.92
N PHE A 58 11.33 -9.63 12.84
CA PHE A 58 10.73 -9.66 11.50
C PHE A 58 9.45 -10.51 11.46
N ALA A 59 9.43 -11.66 12.14
CA ALA A 59 8.26 -12.54 12.16
C ALA A 59 7.07 -11.92 12.90
N ILE A 60 7.32 -11.22 14.01
CA ILE A 60 6.28 -10.49 14.76
C ILE A 60 5.67 -9.42 13.86
N TRP A 61 6.51 -8.59 13.23
CA TRP A 61 6.02 -7.54 12.32
C TRP A 61 5.30 -8.15 11.12
N LEU A 62 5.84 -9.17 10.48
CA LEU A 62 5.25 -9.73 9.27
C LEU A 62 3.83 -10.24 9.54
N LYS A 63 3.59 -10.87 10.70
CA LYS A 63 2.25 -11.31 11.08
C LYS A 63 1.26 -10.16 11.19
N SER A 64 1.58 -9.11 11.96
CA SER A 64 0.68 -7.97 12.17
C SER A 64 0.58 -7.05 10.95
N GLY A 65 1.72 -6.80 10.30
CA GLY A 65 1.87 -5.95 9.11
C GLY A 65 1.14 -6.51 7.90
N MET A 66 1.28 -7.81 7.60
CA MET A 66 0.54 -8.42 6.48
C MET A 66 -0.97 -8.39 6.72
N ILE A 67 -1.44 -8.68 7.94
CA ILE A 67 -2.88 -8.62 8.26
C ILE A 67 -3.41 -7.20 8.08
N THR A 68 -2.69 -6.20 8.61
CA THR A 68 -3.07 -4.78 8.49
C THR A 68 -3.08 -4.33 7.03
N MET A 69 -2.05 -4.70 6.25
CA MET A 69 -1.98 -4.42 4.82
C MET A 69 -3.18 -5.01 4.08
N LEU A 70 -3.50 -6.29 4.29
CA LEU A 70 -4.61 -6.95 3.60
C LEU A 70 -5.94 -6.25 3.89
N ILE A 71 -6.23 -5.98 5.16
CA ILE A 71 -7.47 -5.30 5.57
C ILE A 71 -7.57 -3.92 4.91
N THR A 72 -6.51 -3.11 5.03
CA THR A 72 -6.50 -1.74 4.49
C THR A 72 -6.57 -1.71 2.96
N CYS A 73 -5.81 -2.57 2.27
CA CYS A 73 -5.87 -2.71 0.82
C CYS A 73 -7.26 -3.18 0.34
N THR A 74 -7.90 -4.13 1.02
CA THR A 74 -9.24 -4.60 0.68
C THR A 74 -10.27 -3.48 0.84
N ILE A 75 -10.25 -2.75 1.96
CA ILE A 75 -11.15 -1.62 2.19
C ILE A 75 -10.95 -0.53 1.14
N ALA A 76 -9.70 -0.18 0.85
CA ALA A 76 -9.35 0.82 -0.17
C ALA A 76 -9.83 0.40 -1.57
N SER A 77 -9.64 -0.87 -1.93
CA SER A 77 -10.07 -1.40 -3.22
C SER A 77 -11.60 -1.36 -3.34
N ALA A 78 -12.32 -1.78 -2.30
CA ALA A 78 -13.78 -1.71 -2.27
C ALA A 78 -14.28 -0.25 -2.38
N ALA A 79 -13.68 0.67 -1.63
CA ALA A 79 -14.04 2.08 -1.66
C ALA A 79 -13.81 2.69 -3.05
N LEU A 80 -12.69 2.36 -3.72
CA LEU A 80 -12.42 2.83 -5.07
C LEU A 80 -13.43 2.29 -6.09
N VAL A 81 -13.79 1.02 -6.03
CA VAL A 81 -14.79 0.42 -6.93
C VAL A 81 -16.16 1.09 -6.74
N VAL A 82 -16.57 1.29 -5.48
CA VAL A 82 -17.84 1.96 -5.17
C VAL A 82 -17.82 3.41 -5.63
N LEU A 83 -16.75 4.16 -5.33
CA LEU A 83 -16.61 5.56 -5.74
C LEU A 83 -16.65 5.70 -7.27
N ASN A 84 -15.91 4.84 -7.98
CA ASN A 84 -15.90 4.83 -9.44
C ASN A 84 -17.29 4.53 -10.00
N ALA A 85 -18.01 3.57 -9.42
CA ALA A 85 -19.37 3.24 -9.84
C ALA A 85 -20.38 4.38 -9.57
N LEU A 86 -20.16 5.20 -8.53
CA LEU A 86 -20.99 6.37 -8.24
C LEU A 86 -20.69 7.55 -9.16
N LEU A 87 -19.42 7.80 -9.46
CA LEU A 87 -18.99 8.90 -10.33
C LEU A 87 -19.22 8.62 -11.82
N SER A 88 -19.37 7.36 -12.21
CA SER A 88 -19.65 6.93 -13.59
C SER A 88 -21.14 6.91 -13.94
N ARG A 89 -22.01 7.34 -13.02
CA ARG A 89 -23.44 7.58 -13.26
C ARG A 89 -23.68 9.03 -13.63
#